data_AF-A0A084W9L0-F1
#
_entry.id   AF-A0A084W9L0-F1
#
_cell.length_a   1.000
_cell.length_b   1.000
_cell.length_c   1.000
_cell.angle_alpha   90.00
_cell.angle_beta   90.00
_cell.angle_gamma   90.00
#
_symmetry.space_group_name_H-M   'P 1'
#
loop_
_entity.id
_entity.type
_entity.pdbx_description
1 polymer ?
#
loop_
_entity_poly.entity_id
_entity_poly.type
_entity_poly.pdbx_seq_one_letter_code
_entity_poly.pdbx_strand_id
1 'polypeptide(L)' 'MAPRADPELWRHFVEDDKDAKCRYCGAKIKKAVTSNMWRHLQRFHHSCVVFKKHNIRTSK' A
#
# COMPACT_ATOMS: atom_id res chain seq x y z
N MET A 1 3.54 -0.79 18.74
CA MET A 1 3.49 0.05 17.52
C MET A 1 2.14 -0.15 16.87
N ALA A 2 1.30 0.89 16.81
CA ALA A 2 -0.04 0.77 16.22
C ALA A 2 0.04 0.52 14.70
N PRO A 3 -0.84 -0.31 14.12
CA PRO A 3 -0.88 -0.51 12.67
C PRO A 3 -1.26 0.82 12.01
N ARG A 4 -0.28 1.48 11.38
CA ARG A 4 -0.39 2.86 10.88
C ARG A 4 -1.12 3.02 9.55
N ALA A 5 -1.64 1.96 8.95
CA ALA A 5 -2.40 2.07 7.72
C ALA A 5 -3.32 0.87 7.54
N ASP A 6 -4.37 1.13 6.77
CA ASP A 6 -5.41 0.21 6.32
C ASP A 6 -4.94 -1.27 6.23
N PRO A 7 -5.47 -2.18 7.08
CA PRO A 7 -5.03 -3.56 7.13
C PRO A 7 -5.36 -4.35 5.85
N GLU A 8 -6.29 -3.87 5.03
CA GLU A 8 -6.59 -4.45 3.71
C GLU A 8 -5.44 -4.15 2.74
N LEU A 9 -4.92 -2.92 2.74
CA LEU A 9 -3.76 -2.55 1.93
C LEU A 9 -2.50 -3.37 2.27
N TRP A 10 -2.22 -3.58 3.56
CA TRP A 10 -1.08 -4.39 4.00
C TRP A 10 -1.17 -5.88 3.65
N ARG A 11 -2.32 -6.39 3.19
CA ARG A 11 -2.40 -7.76 2.62
C ARG A 11 -1.61 -7.88 1.32
N HIS A 12 -1.43 -6.77 0.61
CA HIS A 12 -0.71 -6.69 -0.66
C HIS A 12 0.77 -6.35 -0.51
N PHE A 13 1.19 -5.95 0.70
CA PHE A 13 2.53 -5.46 0.98
C PHE A 13 3.15 -6.13 2.21
N VAL A 14 4.46 -6.02 2.37
CA VAL A 14 5.22 -6.46 3.54
C VAL A 14 6.02 -5.28 4.05
N GLU A 15 6.09 -5.10 5.37
CA GLU A 15 6.95 -4.08 5.98
C GLU A 15 8.43 -4.40 5.72
N ASP A 16 9.17 -3.42 5.22
CA ASP A 16 10.62 -3.45 4.99
C ASP A 16 11.20 -2.19 5.66
N ASP A 17 11.34 -2.24 7.00
CA ASP A 17 11.74 -1.12 7.86
C ASP A 17 10.88 0.15 7.70
N LYS A 18 11.33 1.10 6.84
CA LYS A 18 10.65 2.36 6.53
C LYS A 18 9.91 2.33 5.19
N ASP A 19 10.10 1.24 4.46
CA ASP A 19 9.63 1.00 3.12
C ASP A 19 8.60 -0.15 3.13
N ALA A 20 7.88 -0.31 2.01
CA ALA A 20 6.92 -1.39 1.84
C ALA A 20 7.30 -2.23 0.62
N LYS A 21 7.40 -3.55 0.77
CA LYS A 21 7.68 -4.47 -0.33
C LYS A 21 6.37 -5.03 -0.90
N CYS A 22 6.16 -4.87 -2.20
CA CYS A 22 4.99 -5.44 -2.88
C CYS A 22 5.08 -6.97 -2.92
N ARG A 23 4.00 -7.66 -2.55
CA ARG A 23 3.96 -9.14 -2.59
C ARG A 23 3.83 -9.70 -4.01
N TYR A 24 3.32 -8.91 -4.95
CA TYR A 24 3.08 -9.36 -6.33
C TYR A 24 4.32 -9.27 -7.21
N CYS A 25 5.05 -8.16 -7.14
CA CYS A 25 6.23 -7.92 -7.97
C CYS A 25 7.54 -7.83 -7.18
N GLY A 26 7.50 -7.91 -5.85
CA GLY A 26 8.69 -7.75 -5.01
C GLY A 26 9.27 -6.33 -4.95
N ALA A 27 8.62 -5.36 -5.61
CA ALA A 27 9.11 -3.98 -5.67
C ALA A 27 9.12 -3.32 -4.28
N LYS A 28 10.21 -2.62 -3.96
CA LYS A 28 10.31 -1.79 -2.75
C LYS A 28 9.73 -0.41 -3.00
N ILE A 29 8.75 -0.04 -2.21
CA ILE A 29 8.10 1.27 -2.20
C ILE A 29 8.69 2.10 -1.09
N LYS A 30 9.37 3.17 -1.49
CA LYS A 30 9.94 4.13 -0.55
C LYS A 30 8.85 4.85 0.23
N LYS A 31 8.98 4.86 1.55
CA LYS A 31 7.96 5.37 2.50
C LYS A 31 6.65 4.59 2.37
N ALA A 32 6.38 3.72 3.34
CA ALA A 32 5.16 2.92 3.46
C ALA A 32 3.90 3.76 3.78
N VAL A 33 3.63 4.78 2.96
CA VAL A 33 2.42 5.59 3.00
C VAL A 33 1.38 5.03 2.03
N THR A 34 0.14 5.01 2.50
CA THR A 34 -1.05 4.49 1.83
C THR A 34 -1.12 4.95 0.37
N SER A 35 -0.92 6.25 0.10
CA SER A 35 -1.00 6.83 -1.25
C SER A 35 0.06 6.28 -2.22
N ASN A 36 1.29 6.02 -1.77
CA ASN A 36 2.35 5.46 -2.63
C ASN A 36 2.08 3.98 -2.96
N MET A 37 1.64 3.23 -1.96
CA MET A 37 1.28 1.82 -2.08
C MET A 37 0.09 1.65 -3.03
N TRP A 38 -0.96 2.47 -2.89
CA TRP A 38 -2.10 2.49 -3.81
C TRP A 38 -1.71 2.85 -5.24
N ARG A 39 -0.90 3.90 -5.43
CA ARG A 39 -0.44 4.30 -6.77
C ARG A 39 0.38 3.20 -7.44
N HIS A 40 1.16 2.44 -6.69
CA HIS A 40 1.87 1.29 -7.21
C HIS A 40 0.90 0.20 -7.68
N LEU A 41 -0.07 -0.17 -6.85
CA LEU A 41 -1.11 -1.14 -7.22
C LEU A 41 -1.89 -0.70 -8.48
N GLN A 42 -2.26 0.58 -8.57
CA GLN A 42 -2.92 1.15 -9.77
C GLN A 42 -2.07 1.10 -11.03
N ARG A 43 -0.75 1.21 -10.93
CA ARG A 43 0.10 1.29 -12.12
C ARG A 43 0.56 -0.07 -12.60
N PHE A 44 0.81 -1.00 -11.68
CA PHE A 44 1.44 -2.29 -11.98
C PHE A 44 0.52 -3.49 -11.77
N HIS A 45 -0.54 -3.34 -10.97
CA HIS A 45 -1.42 -4.44 -10.57
C HIS A 45 -2.91 -4.09 -10.73
N HIS A 46 -3.25 -3.15 -11.62
CA HIS A 46 -4.62 -2.67 -11.83
C HIS A 46 -5.64 -3.76 -12.16
N SER A 47 -5.19 -4.88 -12.74
CA SER A 47 -6.00 -6.05 -13.05
C SER A 47 -6.17 -7.00 -11.86
N CYS A 48 -5.22 -7.04 -10.93
CA CYS A 48 -5.21 -7.98 -9.81
C CYS A 48 -5.86 -7.42 -8.53
N VAL A 49 -5.94 -6.10 -8.39
CA VAL A 49 -6.52 -5.45 -7.19
C VAL A 49 -7.78 -4.70 -7.58
N VAL A 50 -8.91 -5.16 -7.03
CA VAL A 50 -10.21 -4.51 -7.20
C VAL A 50 -10.24 -3.25 -6.32
N PHE A 51 -10.32 -2.09 -6.96
CA PHE A 51 -10.32 -0.80 -6.28
C PHE A 51 -11.62 -0.56 -5.50
N LYS A 52 -11.55 -0.58 -4.17
CA LYS A 52 -12.52 0.13 -3.34
C LYS A 52 -11.92 1.49 -3.01
N LYS A 53 -12.56 2.58 -3.44
CA LYS A 53 -12.12 3.95 -3.09
C LYS A 53 -12.21 4.12 -1.58
N HIS A 54 -11.11 3.90 -0.87
CA HIS A 54 -10.99 4.36 0.52
C HIS A 54 -10.75 5.86 0.49
N ASN A 55 -11.70 6.61 1.04
CA ASN A 55 -11.63 8.06 1.18
C ASN A 55 -10.61 8.38 2.27
N ILE A 56 -9.32 8.44 1.89
CA ILE A 56 -8.20 8.79 2.77
C ILE A 56 -8.36 10.24 3.25
N ARG A 57 -9.17 10.43 4.29
CA ARG A 57 -9.16 11.63 5.13
C ARG A 57 -7.87 11.63 5.93
N THR A 58 -6.91 12.43 5.49
CA THR A 58 -5.85 12.95 6.34
C THR A 58 -6.47 13.69 7.53
N SER A 59 -6.15 13.24 8.74
CA SER A 59 -6.27 13.97 10.01
C SER A 59 -5.16 13.38 10.88
N LYS A 60 -4.21 14.10 11.48
CA LYS A 60 -4.09 15.51 11.85
C LYS A 60 -2.59 15.82 11.96
#